data_AF-A0A6B9Z303-F1
#
_entry.id   AF-A0A6B9Z303-F1
#
_cell.length_a   1.000
_cell.length_b   1.000
_cell.length_c   1.000
_cell.angle_alpha   90.00
_cell.angle_beta   90.00
_cell.angle_gamma   90.00
#
_symmetry.space_group_name_H-M   'P 1'
#
loop_
_entity.id
_entity.type
_entity.pdbx_description
1 polymer ?
#
loop_
_entity_poly.entity_id
_entity_poly.type
_entity_poly.pdbx_seq_one_letter_code
_entity_poly.pdbx_strand_id
1 'polypeptide(L)'
;MTDYYRIFSAIPGPDYEQSVVYLRKELAYHLTEEYESKFEDAEVRYFNDNVNRNYTLYFDCTEDPSPDIFSRTARVIFILARSAANTSVRKNYRMKQFLGPFKDTPAFEGYDKGHFIAHCNDGQLDQNIYPQLRELNRGLSLQGKLFRAMERYCQNNLGVFYFVRPIYSDLTWIPEKIDFGVYTTEGGILMNRFNNRANNTMETKLQTNNG
;
A
#
# COMPACT_ATOMS: atom_id res chain seq x y z
N MET A 1 5.34 -14.62 -8.14
CA MET A 1 5.26 -14.29 -6.70
C MET A 1 6.59 -13.62 -6.41
N THR A 2 6.59 -12.35 -6.02
CA THR A 2 7.80 -11.62 -5.63
C THR A 2 8.60 -12.48 -4.68
N ASP A 3 9.90 -12.60 -4.93
CA ASP A 3 10.77 -13.46 -4.15
C ASP A 3 11.18 -12.77 -2.84
N TYR A 4 10.16 -12.35 -2.07
CA TYR A 4 10.33 -11.85 -0.71
C TYR A 4 11.12 -12.85 0.13
N TYR A 5 10.92 -14.15 -0.11
CA TYR A 5 11.66 -15.21 0.55
C TYR A 5 13.18 -15.05 0.34
N ARG A 6 13.64 -14.90 -0.92
CA ARG A 6 15.06 -14.66 -1.19
C ARG A 6 15.59 -13.41 -0.50
N ILE A 7 14.87 -12.28 -0.58
CA ILE A 7 15.29 -11.04 0.09
C ILE A 7 15.42 -11.27 1.60
N PHE A 8 14.40 -11.86 2.21
CA PHE A 8 14.36 -12.05 3.67
C PHE A 8 15.33 -13.10 4.19
N SER A 9 15.60 -14.15 3.41
CA SER A 9 16.59 -15.17 3.74
C SER A 9 18.03 -14.66 3.74
N ALA A 10 18.28 -13.51 3.10
CA ALA A 10 19.60 -12.90 2.97
C ALA A 10 19.78 -11.65 3.87
N ILE A 11 18.87 -11.42 4.83
CA ILE A 11 19.01 -10.34 5.80
C ILE A 11 20.30 -10.51 6.61
N PRO A 12 21.13 -9.46 6.74
CA PRO A 12 22.44 -9.57 7.38
C PRO A 12 22.34 -9.62 8.90
N GLY A 13 22.56 -10.79 9.48
CA GLY A 13 22.84 -10.96 10.91
C GLY A 13 21.75 -10.40 11.85
N PRO A 14 22.08 -10.19 13.14
CA PRO A 14 21.11 -9.74 14.14
C PRO A 14 20.99 -8.22 14.28
N ASP A 15 21.82 -7.43 13.58
CA ASP A 15 21.78 -5.96 13.71
C ASP A 15 20.55 -5.41 12.97
N TYR A 16 19.66 -4.76 13.73
CA TYR A 16 18.40 -4.26 13.22
C TYR A 16 18.59 -3.16 12.16
N GLU A 17 19.48 -2.19 12.41
CA GLU A 17 19.68 -1.07 11.50
C GLU A 17 20.34 -1.52 10.20
N GLN A 18 21.32 -2.42 10.29
CA GLN A 18 21.94 -3.05 9.12
C GLN A 18 20.91 -3.82 8.30
N SER A 19 20.01 -4.55 8.97
CA SER A 19 18.90 -5.27 8.34
C SER A 19 17.93 -4.31 7.65
N VAL A 20 17.57 -3.19 8.28
CA VAL A 20 16.70 -2.16 7.68
C VAL A 20 17.35 -1.49 6.47
N VAL A 21 18.65 -1.18 6.52
CA VAL A 21 19.40 -0.64 5.38
C VAL A 21 19.39 -1.63 4.21
N TYR A 22 19.65 -2.90 4.48
CA TYR A 22 19.58 -3.97 3.50
C TYR A 22 18.18 -4.09 2.88
N LEU A 23 17.14 -4.19 3.72
CA LEU A 23 15.75 -4.32 3.28
C LEU A 23 15.32 -3.14 2.42
N ARG A 24 15.67 -1.90 2.80
CA ARG A 24 15.36 -0.71 2.00
C ARG A 24 15.97 -0.79 0.62
N LYS A 25 17.24 -1.20 0.52
CA LYS A 25 17.95 -1.32 -0.76
C LYS A 25 17.35 -2.42 -1.63
N GLU A 26 17.23 -3.63 -1.10
CA GLU A 26 16.79 -4.78 -1.88
C GLU A 26 15.31 -4.65 -2.27
N LEU A 27 14.42 -4.28 -1.34
CA LEU A 27 13.02 -4.06 -1.69
C LEU A 27 12.87 -2.95 -2.72
N ALA A 28 13.60 -1.83 -2.60
CA ALA A 28 13.54 -0.78 -3.62
C ALA A 28 13.94 -1.29 -5.00
N TYR A 29 15.03 -2.07 -5.09
CA TYR A 29 15.51 -2.64 -6.35
C TYR A 29 14.50 -3.62 -6.94
N HIS A 30 14.16 -4.69 -6.21
CA HIS A 30 13.31 -5.78 -6.71
C HIS A 30 11.89 -5.32 -7.03
N LEU A 31 11.32 -4.43 -6.21
CA LEU A 31 9.96 -3.95 -6.44
C LEU A 31 9.86 -2.97 -7.62
N THR A 32 10.93 -2.20 -7.88
CA THR A 32 11.03 -1.35 -9.06
C THR A 32 11.14 -2.20 -10.33
N GLU A 33 12.09 -3.14 -10.35
CA GLU A 33 12.29 -4.05 -11.50
C GLU A 33 11.02 -4.86 -11.82
N GLU A 34 10.35 -5.40 -10.80
CA GLU A 34 9.10 -6.15 -11.01
C GLU A 34 7.99 -5.26 -11.57
N TYR A 35 7.96 -3.98 -11.19
CA TYR A 35 6.96 -3.07 -11.71
C TYR A 35 7.25 -2.66 -13.17
N GLU A 36 8.49 -2.28 -13.47
CA GLU A 36 8.93 -1.88 -14.82
C GLU A 36 8.83 -3.04 -15.82
N SER A 37 9.09 -4.29 -15.39
CA SER A 37 8.87 -5.46 -16.23
C SER A 37 7.40 -5.73 -16.57
N LYS A 38 6.47 -5.19 -15.77
CA LYS A 38 5.02 -5.31 -16.00
C LYS A 38 4.47 -4.16 -16.83
N PHE A 39 5.06 -2.98 -16.70
CA PHE A 39 4.65 -1.77 -17.40
C PHE A 39 5.89 -1.15 -18.06
N GLU A 40 6.19 -1.55 -19.29
CA GLU A 40 7.46 -1.26 -19.99
C GLU A 40 7.75 0.24 -20.17
N ASP A 41 6.71 1.07 -20.18
CA ASP A 41 6.75 2.54 -20.27
C ASP A 41 6.73 3.23 -18.89
N ALA A 42 6.87 2.48 -17.79
CA ALA A 42 6.91 3.02 -16.43
C ALA A 42 8.06 4.01 -16.23
N GLU A 43 7.72 5.18 -15.73
CA GLU A 43 8.70 6.13 -15.23
C GLU A 43 8.68 6.14 -13.70
N VAL A 44 9.50 5.27 -13.09
CA VAL A 44 9.55 5.15 -11.64
C VAL A 44 10.35 6.29 -11.03
N ARG A 45 9.70 7.08 -10.18
CA ARG A 45 10.33 8.16 -9.38
C ARG A 45 10.09 7.91 -7.90
N TYR A 46 10.93 8.48 -7.06
CA TYR A 46 10.73 8.40 -5.61
C TYR A 46 10.85 9.75 -4.94
N PHE A 47 10.11 9.90 -3.85
CA PHE A 47 10.15 11.06 -2.96
C PHE A 47 10.36 10.59 -1.53
N ASN A 48 11.23 11.27 -0.80
CA ASN A 48 11.44 11.03 0.63
C ASN A 48 10.88 12.23 1.40
N ASP A 49 10.20 11.96 2.51
CA ASP A 49 9.86 13.04 3.44
C ASP A 49 11.15 13.66 3.99
N ASN A 50 11.46 14.87 3.55
CA ASN A 50 12.68 15.57 3.90
C ASN A 50 12.74 16.00 5.38
N VAL A 51 11.61 16.03 6.10
CA VAL A 51 11.56 16.53 7.48
C VAL A 51 11.93 15.43 8.47
N ASN A 52 11.28 14.26 8.39
CA ASN A 52 11.52 13.18 9.34
C ASN A 52 12.21 11.95 8.73
N ARG A 53 12.31 11.86 7.40
CA ARG A 53 12.84 10.69 6.65
C ARG A 53 12.20 9.36 7.06
N ASN A 54 10.97 9.41 7.60
CA ASN A 54 10.29 8.24 8.12
C ASN A 54 9.85 7.32 6.97
N TYR A 55 9.63 7.85 5.77
CA TYR A 55 9.18 7.05 4.64
C TYR A 55 9.69 7.55 3.29
N THR A 56 9.84 6.61 2.38
CA THR A 56 10.08 6.86 0.95
C THR A 56 8.89 6.31 0.17
N LEU A 57 8.30 7.14 -0.68
CA LEU A 57 7.24 6.79 -1.62
C LEU A 57 7.84 6.60 -3.00
N TYR A 58 7.52 5.49 -3.66
CA TYR A 58 7.84 5.24 -5.06
C TYR A 58 6.57 5.38 -5.88
N PHE A 59 6.66 6.10 -6.99
CA PHE A 59 5.55 6.49 -7.84
C PHE A 59 5.81 6.09 -9.28
N ASP A 60 4.71 5.82 -9.96
CA ASP A 60 4.69 5.81 -11.40
C ASP A 60 4.34 7.21 -11.91
N CYS A 61 5.30 7.84 -12.57
CA CYS A 61 5.18 9.17 -13.14
C CYS A 61 5.04 9.15 -14.66
N THR A 62 4.73 7.99 -15.28
CA THR A 62 4.45 7.94 -16.71
C THR A 62 3.39 8.97 -17.09
N GLU A 63 3.69 9.80 -18.08
CA GLU A 63 2.74 10.76 -18.62
C GLU A 63 1.54 10.01 -19.22
N ASP A 64 0.37 10.22 -18.62
CA ASP A 64 -0.89 9.71 -19.15
C ASP A 64 -1.73 10.90 -19.62
N PRO A 65 -1.86 11.14 -20.94
CA PRO A 65 -2.66 12.22 -21.47
C PRO A 65 -4.17 11.92 -21.35
N SER A 66 -4.56 10.76 -20.82
CA SER A 66 -5.96 10.39 -20.66
C SER A 66 -6.70 11.37 -19.76
N PRO A 67 -7.88 11.86 -20.17
CA PRO A 67 -8.74 12.65 -19.30
C PRO A 67 -9.46 11.79 -18.24
N ASP A 68 -9.25 10.47 -18.25
CA ASP A 68 -9.86 9.55 -17.31
C ASP A 68 -9.24 9.69 -15.92
N ILE A 69 -10.06 10.08 -14.94
CA ILE A 69 -9.66 10.19 -13.53
C ILE A 69 -9.25 8.84 -12.91
N PHE A 70 -9.56 7.72 -13.58
CA PHE A 70 -9.17 6.38 -13.18
C PHE A 70 -7.88 5.91 -13.82
N SER A 71 -7.29 6.70 -14.72
CA SER A 71 -6.09 6.33 -15.47
C SER A 71 -4.86 6.18 -14.58
N ARG A 72 -3.72 5.89 -15.21
CA ARG A 72 -2.49 5.51 -14.53
C ARG A 72 -1.82 6.67 -13.80
N THR A 73 -2.18 7.90 -14.14
CA THR A 73 -1.47 9.12 -13.71
C THR A 73 -1.25 9.17 -12.19
N ALA A 74 0.03 9.14 -11.80
CA ALA A 74 0.55 9.33 -10.44
C ALA A 74 0.11 8.32 -9.36
N ARG A 75 0.20 7.01 -9.65
CA ARG A 75 -0.05 5.96 -8.65
C ARG A 75 1.19 5.55 -7.85
N VAL A 76 1.01 5.27 -6.56
CA VAL A 76 2.08 4.72 -5.69
C VAL A 76 2.35 3.27 -6.04
N ILE A 77 3.62 2.92 -6.21
CA ILE A 77 4.07 1.57 -6.54
C ILE A 77 4.43 0.79 -5.27
N PHE A 78 5.13 1.43 -4.34
CA PHE A 78 5.37 0.92 -3.00
C PHE A 78 5.88 2.01 -2.06
N ILE A 79 5.88 1.69 -0.78
CA ILE A 79 6.33 2.55 0.30
C ILE A 79 7.32 1.78 1.16
N LEU A 80 8.42 2.43 1.52
CA LEU A 80 9.37 1.93 2.51
C LEU A 80 9.39 2.88 3.70
N ALA A 81 8.88 2.45 4.84
CA ALA A 81 8.60 3.31 5.98
C ALA A 81 9.17 2.78 7.30
N ARG A 82 9.25 3.67 8.27
CA ARG A 82 9.56 3.41 9.67
C ARG A 82 8.41 3.95 10.49
N SER A 83 7.90 3.16 11.43
CA SER A 83 6.80 3.61 12.28
C SER A 83 7.28 4.77 13.16
N ALA A 84 6.48 5.82 13.22
CA ALA A 84 6.73 6.99 14.05
C ALA A 84 5.40 7.43 14.67
N ALA A 85 5.45 7.98 15.87
CA ALA A 85 4.26 8.53 16.50
C ALA A 85 3.88 9.83 15.80
N ASN A 86 2.66 9.91 15.28
CA ASN A 86 2.12 11.20 14.86
C ASN A 86 1.39 11.87 16.04
N THR A 87 1.98 12.94 16.57
CA THR A 87 1.39 13.75 17.65
C THR A 87 0.41 14.82 17.13
N SER A 88 0.27 14.96 15.81
CA SER A 88 -0.60 15.98 15.21
C SER A 88 -2.07 15.53 15.11
N VAL A 89 -2.99 16.43 15.44
CA VAL A 89 -4.44 16.21 15.32
C VAL A 89 -4.80 16.03 13.84
N ARG A 90 -5.54 14.96 13.53
CA ARG A 90 -6.01 14.64 12.17
C ARG A 90 -6.74 15.83 11.53
N LYS A 91 -6.13 16.43 10.50
CA LYS A 91 -6.74 17.55 9.76
C LYS A 91 -7.73 17.03 8.72
N ASN A 92 -8.95 16.71 9.16
CA ASN A 92 -10.06 16.19 8.34
C ASN A 92 -10.40 17.04 7.09
N TYR A 93 -10.01 18.32 7.05
CA TYR A 93 -10.29 19.23 5.93
C TYR A 93 -9.50 18.88 4.65
N ARG A 94 -8.25 18.41 4.75
CA ARG A 94 -7.39 18.16 3.57
C ARG A 94 -7.92 17.02 2.68
N MET A 95 -8.54 16.01 3.30
CA MET A 95 -9.13 14.85 2.61
C MET A 95 -10.28 15.21 1.63
N LYS A 96 -10.88 16.41 1.75
CA LYS A 96 -12.00 16.86 0.91
C LYS A 96 -11.58 17.51 -0.41
N GLN A 97 -10.34 17.98 -0.55
CA GLN A 97 -10.00 18.91 -1.64
C GLN A 97 -9.26 18.30 -2.83
N PHE A 98 -8.44 17.26 -2.65
CA PHE A 98 -7.58 16.79 -3.75
C PHE A 98 -8.22 15.74 -4.69
N LEU A 99 -9.05 14.83 -4.16
CA LEU A 99 -9.63 13.70 -4.93
C LEU A 99 -11.15 13.78 -5.17
N GLY A 100 -11.80 14.89 -4.77
CA GLY A 100 -13.26 14.99 -4.76
C GLY A 100 -13.94 13.93 -3.85
N PRO A 101 -15.27 13.84 -3.83
CA PRO A 101 -15.96 12.75 -3.14
C PRO A 101 -15.82 11.43 -3.93
N PHE A 102 -15.56 10.33 -3.23
CA PHE A 102 -15.80 8.98 -3.79
C PHE A 102 -17.30 8.66 -3.84
N LYS A 103 -18.08 9.40 -3.04
CA LYS A 103 -19.53 9.32 -3.02
C LYS A 103 -20.05 9.73 -4.41
N ASP A 104 -20.93 8.91 -4.97
CA ASP A 104 -21.59 9.09 -6.27
C ASP A 104 -20.74 8.80 -7.52
N THR A 105 -19.56 8.18 -7.34
CA THR A 105 -18.73 7.66 -8.45
C THR A 105 -18.82 6.12 -8.52
N PRO A 106 -19.48 5.53 -9.53
CA PRO A 106 -19.71 4.08 -9.59
C PRO A 106 -18.45 3.22 -9.46
N ALA A 107 -17.33 3.64 -10.06
CA ALA A 107 -16.04 2.94 -9.96
C ALA A 107 -15.45 2.88 -8.54
N PHE A 108 -15.92 3.73 -7.62
CA PHE A 108 -15.52 3.73 -6.20
C PHE A 108 -16.62 3.18 -5.28
N GLU A 109 -17.68 2.57 -5.84
CA GLU A 109 -18.64 1.83 -5.02
C GLU A 109 -17.93 0.71 -4.27
N GLY A 110 -18.19 0.61 -2.97
CA GLY A 110 -17.49 -0.35 -2.10
C GLY A 110 -16.08 0.07 -1.65
N TYR A 111 -15.53 1.21 -2.11
CA TYR A 111 -14.23 1.72 -1.69
C TYR A 111 -14.34 2.87 -0.67
N ASP A 112 -13.29 3.01 0.12
CA ASP A 112 -12.99 4.20 0.92
C ASP A 112 -11.69 4.84 0.42
N LYS A 113 -11.43 6.08 0.86
CA LYS A 113 -10.11 6.71 0.75
C LYS A 113 -9.16 6.07 1.77
N GLY A 114 -8.44 5.05 1.34
CA GLY A 114 -7.38 4.40 2.11
C GLY A 114 -6.15 5.30 2.23
N HIS A 115 -5.26 4.96 3.16
CA HIS A 115 -3.94 5.56 3.27
C HIS A 115 -2.91 4.43 3.27
N PHE A 116 -1.84 4.54 2.49
CA PHE A 116 -0.81 3.51 2.51
C PHE A 116 0.04 3.60 3.80
N ILE A 117 0.34 4.81 4.25
CA ILE A 117 0.84 5.12 5.58
C ILE A 117 -0.33 5.62 6.42
N ALA A 118 -0.70 4.87 7.46
CA ALA A 118 -1.77 5.30 8.35
C ALA A 118 -1.45 6.69 8.95
N HIS A 119 -2.47 7.54 9.12
CA HIS A 119 -2.29 8.89 9.65
C HIS A 119 -1.56 8.90 11.00
N CYS A 120 -1.87 7.94 11.87
CA CYS A 120 -1.19 7.73 13.17
C CYS A 120 0.31 7.42 13.05
N ASN A 121 0.78 6.97 11.88
CA ASN A 121 2.17 6.66 11.55
C ASN A 121 2.82 7.76 10.68
N ASP A 122 2.38 9.01 10.86
CA ASP A 122 2.90 10.21 10.17
C ASP A 122 2.57 10.30 8.66
N GLY A 123 1.51 9.60 8.21
CA GLY A 123 1.02 9.73 6.84
C GLY A 123 0.33 11.08 6.61
N GLN A 124 1.01 12.03 5.98
CA GLN A 124 0.53 13.42 5.84
C GLN A 124 0.30 13.90 4.40
N LEU A 125 0.75 13.16 3.39
CA LEU A 125 0.72 13.58 1.98
C LEU A 125 -0.59 13.18 1.27
N ASP A 126 -1.13 14.04 0.41
CA ASP A 126 -2.32 13.70 -0.39
C ASP A 126 -2.03 12.55 -1.38
N GLN A 127 -0.78 12.40 -1.80
CA GLN A 127 -0.26 11.30 -2.61
C GLN A 127 -0.28 9.93 -1.90
N ASN A 128 -0.56 9.92 -0.59
CA ASN A 128 -0.68 8.70 0.22
C ASN A 128 -2.07 8.05 0.14
N ILE A 129 -3.02 8.68 -0.57
CA ILE A 129 -4.41 8.23 -0.65
C ILE A 129 -4.63 7.36 -1.87
N TYR A 130 -5.40 6.27 -1.70
CA TYR A 130 -5.79 5.38 -2.79
C TYR A 130 -7.17 4.76 -2.55
N PRO A 131 -7.81 4.17 -3.58
CA PRO A 131 -9.06 3.46 -3.41
C PRO A 131 -8.79 2.14 -2.70
N GLN A 132 -9.25 2.04 -1.46
CA GLN A 132 -9.11 0.84 -0.63
C GLN A 132 -10.48 0.21 -0.38
N LEU A 133 -10.60 -1.11 -0.58
CA LEU A 133 -11.85 -1.83 -0.35
C LEU A 133 -12.34 -1.57 1.09
N ARG A 134 -13.60 -1.15 1.22
CA ARG A 134 -14.17 -0.71 2.51
C ARG A 134 -14.07 -1.78 3.60
N GLU A 135 -14.33 -3.03 3.25
CA GLU A 135 -14.23 -4.13 4.20
C GLU A 135 -12.80 -4.34 4.72
N LEU A 136 -11.80 -4.12 3.86
CA LEU A 136 -10.40 -4.17 4.22
C LEU A 136 -10.00 -2.95 5.07
N ASN A 137 -10.32 -1.75 4.59
CA ASN A 137 -9.96 -0.48 5.23
C ASN A 137 -10.56 -0.34 6.63
N ARG A 138 -11.83 -0.74 6.81
CA ARG A 138 -12.52 -0.61 8.11
C ARG A 138 -12.36 -1.82 9.01
N GLY A 139 -11.67 -2.87 8.55
CA GLY A 139 -11.47 -4.08 9.32
C GLY A 139 -12.72 -4.94 9.53
N LEU A 140 -13.63 -4.97 8.55
CA LEU A 140 -14.90 -5.68 8.65
C LEU A 140 -14.78 -7.16 8.23
N SER A 141 -13.91 -7.46 7.26
CA SER A 141 -13.61 -8.84 6.84
C SER A 141 -12.48 -9.46 7.66
N LEU A 142 -12.26 -10.78 7.53
CA LEU A 142 -11.14 -11.46 8.19
C LEU A 142 -9.79 -10.85 7.79
N GLN A 143 -9.57 -10.62 6.50
CA GLN A 143 -8.39 -9.95 5.97
C GLN A 143 -8.31 -8.49 6.44
N GLY A 144 -9.44 -7.78 6.54
CA GLY A 144 -9.50 -6.43 7.10
C GLY A 144 -9.05 -6.37 8.55
N LYS A 145 -9.50 -7.31 9.39
CA LYS A 145 -9.10 -7.39 10.80
C LYS A 145 -7.60 -7.57 10.93
N LEU A 146 -7.00 -8.43 10.09
CA LEU A 146 -5.55 -8.63 10.04
C LEU A 146 -4.81 -7.39 9.52
N PHE A 147 -5.28 -6.76 8.45
CA PHE A 147 -4.70 -5.51 7.94
C PHE A 147 -4.63 -4.45 9.04
N ARG A 148 -5.75 -4.22 9.75
CA ARG A 148 -5.80 -3.26 10.87
C ARG A 148 -4.95 -3.71 12.06
N ALA A 149 -4.77 -5.02 12.27
CA ALA A 149 -3.87 -5.52 13.31
C ALA A 149 -2.40 -5.23 12.99
N MET A 150 -1.98 -5.35 11.72
CA MET A 150 -0.64 -4.98 11.28
C MET A 150 -0.40 -3.47 11.40
N GLU A 151 -1.38 -2.63 11.05
CA GLU A 151 -1.28 -1.19 11.31
C GLU A 151 -1.14 -0.86 12.80
N ARG A 152 -1.96 -1.49 13.65
CA ARG A 152 -1.87 -1.33 15.11
C ARG A 152 -0.53 -1.81 15.65
N TYR A 153 0.04 -2.87 15.07
CA TYR A 153 1.38 -3.30 15.43
C TYR A 153 2.40 -2.19 15.18
N CYS A 154 2.38 -1.57 14.00
CA CYS A 154 3.27 -0.43 13.71
C CYS A 154 3.01 0.77 14.62
N GLN A 155 1.75 1.05 14.99
CA GLN A 155 1.40 2.12 15.93
C GLN A 155 1.97 1.89 17.33
N ASN A 156 1.89 0.65 17.81
CA ASN A 156 2.31 0.29 19.17
C ASN A 156 3.82 0.01 19.29
N ASN A 157 4.51 -0.21 18.18
CA ASN A 157 5.94 -0.48 18.13
C ASN A 157 6.61 0.58 17.25
N LEU A 158 7.04 1.68 17.85
CA LEU A 158 7.69 2.77 17.12
C LEU A 158 9.10 2.35 16.68
N GLY A 159 9.55 2.91 15.56
CA GLY A 159 10.85 2.62 14.99
C GLY A 159 10.92 1.32 14.19
N VAL A 160 9.83 0.56 14.03
CA VAL A 160 9.84 -0.66 13.21
C VAL A 160 9.75 -0.32 11.73
N PHE A 161 10.54 -1.01 10.93
CA PHE A 161 10.50 -0.96 9.47
C PHE A 161 9.29 -1.71 8.94
N TYR A 162 8.61 -1.11 7.97
CA TYR A 162 7.52 -1.75 7.25
C TYR A 162 7.47 -1.24 5.82
N PHE A 163 6.83 -2.02 4.95
CA PHE A 163 6.55 -1.63 3.58
C PHE A 163 5.10 -1.93 3.22
N VAL A 164 4.56 -1.13 2.31
CA VAL A 164 3.25 -1.35 1.70
C VAL A 164 3.43 -1.30 0.19
N ARG A 165 3.00 -2.33 -0.51
CA ARG A 165 3.10 -2.42 -1.97
C ARG A 165 1.72 -2.68 -2.58
N PRO A 166 1.14 -1.67 -3.23
CA PRO A 166 -0.01 -1.84 -4.10
C PRO A 166 0.38 -2.67 -5.34
N ILE A 167 -0.50 -3.59 -5.74
CA ILE A 167 -0.31 -4.42 -6.93
C ILE A 167 -1.45 -4.11 -7.89
N TYR A 168 -1.12 -3.61 -9.06
CA TYR A 168 -2.07 -3.25 -10.11
C TYR A 168 -2.12 -4.34 -11.17
N SER A 169 -3.31 -4.75 -11.60
CA SER A 169 -3.54 -5.68 -12.72
C SER A 169 -3.85 -4.98 -14.04
N ASP A 170 -4.21 -3.70 -13.97
CA ASP A 170 -4.62 -2.86 -15.09
C ASP A 170 -3.88 -1.52 -15.02
N LEU A 171 -4.23 -0.61 -15.94
CA LEU A 171 -3.68 0.75 -15.98
C LEU A 171 -4.36 1.70 -14.99
N THR A 172 -5.30 1.22 -14.17
CA THR A 172 -5.95 2.12 -13.21
C THR A 172 -5.06 2.39 -12.00
N TRP A 173 -5.31 3.48 -11.30
CA TRP A 173 -4.72 3.73 -9.97
C TRP A 173 -5.43 2.97 -8.83
N ILE A 174 -6.33 2.02 -9.15
CA ILE A 174 -7.00 1.14 -8.19
C ILE A 174 -6.20 -0.18 -8.07
N PRO A 175 -5.51 -0.44 -6.95
CA PRO A 175 -4.77 -1.68 -6.81
C PRO A 175 -5.72 -2.88 -6.73
N GLU A 176 -5.33 -3.98 -7.37
CA GLU A 176 -5.97 -5.29 -7.25
C GLU A 176 -5.72 -5.87 -5.86
N LYS A 177 -4.47 -5.78 -5.38
CA LYS A 177 -4.00 -6.35 -4.12
C LYS A 177 -3.03 -5.41 -3.42
N ILE A 178 -2.81 -5.64 -2.14
CA ILE A 178 -1.85 -4.88 -1.33
C ILE A 178 -0.99 -5.88 -0.56
N ASP A 179 0.32 -5.84 -0.76
CA ASP A 179 1.26 -6.48 0.15
C ASP A 179 1.57 -5.52 1.30
N PHE A 180 1.54 -6.04 2.52
CA PHE A 180 1.97 -5.32 3.72
C PHE A 180 2.97 -6.21 4.45
N GLY A 181 4.20 -5.74 4.63
CA GLY A 181 5.23 -6.41 5.42
C GLY A 181 5.75 -5.52 6.54
N VAL A 182 6.02 -6.13 7.69
CA VAL A 182 6.65 -5.50 8.87
C VAL A 182 7.83 -6.35 9.28
N TYR A 183 8.99 -5.70 9.45
CA TYR A 183 10.20 -6.32 10.00
C TYR A 183 10.35 -5.94 11.48
N THR A 184 10.20 -6.93 12.35
CA THR A 184 10.15 -6.72 13.79
C THR A 184 11.57 -6.52 14.36
N THR A 185 11.67 -5.85 15.50
CA THR A 185 12.94 -5.61 16.21
C THR A 185 13.63 -6.90 16.66
N GLU A 186 12.88 -7.99 16.76
CA GLU A 186 13.36 -9.33 17.09
C GLU A 186 13.84 -10.10 15.85
N GLY A 187 13.85 -9.47 14.67
CA GLY A 187 14.25 -10.07 13.40
C GLY A 187 13.18 -10.91 12.72
N GLY A 188 11.93 -10.84 13.19
CA GLY A 188 10.79 -11.54 12.60
C GLY A 188 10.17 -10.78 11.43
N ILE A 189 9.36 -11.48 10.63
CA ILE A 189 8.61 -10.88 9.51
C ILE A 189 7.13 -11.19 9.64
N LEU A 190 6.33 -10.13 9.70
CA LEU A 190 4.89 -10.21 9.53
C LEU A 190 4.58 -9.76 8.11
N MET A 191 4.13 -10.67 7.24
CA MET A 191 3.81 -10.32 5.86
C MET A 191 2.49 -10.95 5.43
N ASN A 192 1.66 -10.18 4.73
CA ASN A 192 0.46 -10.71 4.10
C ASN A 192 0.09 -9.93 2.82
N ARG A 193 -0.68 -10.60 1.96
CA ARG A 193 -1.26 -10.06 0.73
C ARG A 193 -2.79 -9.96 0.89
N PHE A 194 -3.30 -8.76 0.71
CA PHE A 194 -4.72 -8.45 0.88
C PHE A 194 -5.38 -8.21 -0.47
N ASN A 195 -6.58 -8.75 -0.66
CA ASN A 195 -7.39 -8.44 -1.84
C ASN A 195 -8.02 -7.06 -1.65
N ASN A 196 -7.82 -6.19 -2.63
CA ASN A 196 -8.36 -4.84 -2.66
C ASN A 196 -9.49 -4.68 -3.68
N ARG A 197 -9.80 -5.71 -4.46
CA ARG A 197 -11.02 -5.79 -5.26
C ARG A 197 -11.98 -6.77 -4.62
N ALA A 198 -13.28 -6.45 -4.65
CA ALA A 198 -14.29 -7.42 -4.28
C ALA A 198 -14.15 -8.63 -5.22
N ASN A 199 -14.09 -9.84 -4.66
CA ASN A 199 -14.32 -11.01 -5.48
C ASN A 199 -15.75 -10.84 -6.00
N ASN A 200 -15.94 -10.62 -7.29
CA ASN A 200 -17.26 -10.78 -7.88
C ASN A 200 -17.62 -12.25 -7.69
N THR A 201 -18.27 -12.58 -6.57
CA THR A 201 -18.93 -13.86 -6.37
C THR A 201 -20.24 -13.82 -7.18
N MET A 202 -20.10 -13.65 -8.50
CA MET A 202 -21.12 -13.90 -9.51
C MET A 202 -20.99 -15.34 -10.05
N GLU A 203 -20.46 -16.26 -9.25
CA GLU A 203 -20.38 -17.69 -9.57
C GLU A 203 -20.93 -18.54 -8.41
N THR A 204 -22.12 -18.23 -7.88
CA THR A 204 -22.91 -19.23 -7.11
C THR A 204 -24.41 -18.90 -6.98
N LYS A 205 -25.07 -18.45 -8.05
CA LYS A 205 -26.55 -18.38 -8.11
C LYS A 205 -27.19 -18.93 -9.40
N LEU A 206 -26.44 -19.70 -10.20
CA LEU A 206 -26.96 -20.31 -11.44
C LEU A 206 -26.97 -21.84 -11.46
N GLN A 207 -26.92 -22.52 -10.31
CA GLN A 207 -27.05 -23.99 -10.26
C GLN A 207 -28.00 -24.55 -9.17
N THR A 208 -29.00 -23.78 -8.73
CA THR A 208 -30.06 -24.32 -7.84
C THR A 208 -31.49 -24.08 -8.29
N ASN A 209 -31.70 -23.66 -9.55
CA ASN A 209 -33.03 -23.71 -10.18
C ASN A 209 -32.98 -24.55 -11.46
N ASN A 210 -32.90 -25.86 -11.29
CA ASN A 210 -33.39 -26.86 -12.24
C ASN A 210 -33.88 -28.03 -11.40
N GLY A 211 -35.04 -27.82 -10.76
CA GLY A 211 -35.90 -28.84 -10.16
C GLY A 211 -37.26 -28.71 -10.80
#